data_AF-A0A7J9XE36-F1
#
_entry.id   AF-A0A7J9XE36-F1
#
_cell.length_a   1.000
_cell.length_b   1.000
_cell.length_c   1.000
_cell.angle_alpha   90.00
_cell.angle_beta   90.00
_cell.angle_gamma   90.00
#
_symmetry.space_group_name_H-M   'P 1'
#
loop_
_entity.id
_entity.type
_entity.pdbx_description
1 polymer ?
#
loop_
_entity_poly.entity_id
_entity_poly.type
_entity_poly.pdbx_seq_one_letter_code
_entity_poly.pdbx_strand_id
1 'polypeptide(L)'
;MLGDVNATLDHEPLADLGGCVDAADAAGAGSAGTWPASAPAAIAAPIDHVFVPRASWLVLGTAARVVDGSDHRALVARLRHR
;
A
#
# COMPACT_ATOMS: atom_id res chain seq x y z
N MET A 1 -9.68 -3.58 3.22
CA MET A 1 -8.89 -3.61 4.46
C MET A 1 -7.76 -2.60 4.34
N LEU A 2 -7.35 -1.94 5.41
CA LEU A 2 -6.19 -1.06 5.41
C LEU A 2 -5.39 -1.23 6.70
N GLY A 3 -4.07 -1.15 6.62
CA GLY A 3 -3.18 -1.20 7.80
C GLY A 3 -1.78 -1.71 7.49
N ASP A 4 -0.94 -1.74 8.53
CA ASP A 4 0.35 -2.40 8.54
C ASP A 4 0.14 -3.93 8.63
N VAL A 5 0.59 -4.63 7.60
CA VAL A 5 0.49 -6.09 7.48
C VAL A 5 1.83 -6.77 7.83
N ASN A 6 2.90 -6.01 8.08
CA ASN A 6 4.26 -6.50 8.34
C ASN A 6 4.80 -7.47 7.27
N ALA A 7 4.31 -7.35 6.04
CA ALA A 7 4.71 -8.20 4.92
C ALA A 7 4.62 -7.40 3.62
N THR A 8 5.53 -7.65 2.69
CA THR A 8 5.42 -7.13 1.31
C THR A 8 4.54 -8.05 0.46
N LEU A 9 4.10 -7.59 -0.71
CA LEU A 9 3.34 -8.43 -1.66
C LEU A 9 4.12 -9.66 -2.16
N ASP A 10 5.44 -9.72 -1.97
CA ASP A 10 6.27 -10.88 -2.30
C ASP A 10 6.16 -12.02 -1.27
N HIS A 11 5.55 -11.77 -0.11
CA HIS A 11 5.32 -12.80 0.89
C HIS A 11 4.12 -13.67 0.47
N GLU A 12 4.30 -14.99 0.54
CA GLU A 12 3.31 -15.97 0.05
C GLU A 12 1.87 -15.75 0.54
N PRO A 13 1.60 -15.36 1.81
CA PRO A 13 0.24 -15.09 2.27
C PRO A 13 -0.49 -13.95 1.54
N LEU A 14 0.25 -13.07 0.85
CA LEU A 14 -0.29 -11.95 0.06
C LEU A 14 -0.31 -12.23 -1.46
N ALA A 15 0.07 -13.44 -1.89
CA ALA A 15 0.09 -13.82 -3.30
C ALA A 15 -1.32 -13.94 -3.92
N ASP A 16 -2.34 -14.22 -3.10
CA ASP A 16 -3.75 -14.21 -3.50
C ASP A 16 -4.59 -13.35 -2.55
N LEU A 17 -5.12 -12.24 -3.08
CA LEU A 17 -5.93 -11.29 -2.33
C LEU A 17 -7.45 -11.55 -2.45
N GLY A 18 -7.86 -12.70 -2.98
CA GLY A 18 -9.27 -13.13 -2.99
C GLY A 18 -10.20 -12.18 -3.75
N GLY A 19 -9.72 -11.63 -4.87
CA GLY A 19 -10.47 -10.66 -5.69
C GLY A 19 -10.33 -9.20 -5.26
N CYS A 20 -9.55 -8.92 -4.21
CA CYS A 20 -9.06 -7.57 -3.93
C CYS A 20 -7.84 -7.24 -4.79
N VAL A 21 -7.51 -5.95 -4.85
CA VAL A 21 -6.21 -5.45 -5.32
C VAL A 21 -5.57 -4.60 -4.22
N ASP A 22 -4.25 -4.60 -4.15
CA ASP A 22 -3.51 -3.58 -3.41
C ASP A 22 -3.56 -2.25 -4.17
N ALA A 23 -3.92 -1.16 -3.49
CA ALA A 23 -4.07 0.14 -4.12
C ALA A 23 -2.74 0.74 -4.59
N ALA A 24 -1.63 0.49 -3.88
CA ALA A 24 -0.32 1.01 -4.29
C ALA A 24 0.17 0.26 -5.53
N ASP A 25 0.07 -1.07 -5.56
CA ASP A 25 0.40 -1.88 -6.73
C ASP A 25 -0.47 -1.51 -7.94
N ALA A 26 -1.79 -1.40 -7.76
CA ALA A 26 -2.71 -0.99 -8.83
C ALA A 26 -2.43 0.42 -9.37
N ALA A 27 -1.80 1.30 -8.58
CA ALA A 27 -1.36 2.63 -9.00
C ALA A 27 0.08 2.67 -9.56
N GLY A 28 0.77 1.53 -9.66
CA GLY A 28 2.17 1.44 -10.10
C GLY A 28 3.19 1.90 -9.05
N ALA A 29 2.79 1.99 -7.78
CA ALA A 29 3.59 2.47 -6.65
C ALA A 29 3.84 1.38 -5.58
N GLY A 30 3.59 0.10 -5.90
CA GLY A 30 3.70 -1.02 -4.94
C GLY A 30 5.10 -1.25 -4.37
N SER A 31 6.15 -0.75 -5.04
CA SER A 31 7.53 -0.83 -4.56
C SER A 31 7.95 0.32 -3.63
N ALA A 32 7.10 1.35 -3.44
CA ALA A 32 7.43 2.49 -2.61
C ALA A 32 7.25 2.15 -1.12
N GLY A 33 8.37 1.96 -0.41
CA GLY A 33 8.37 1.54 0.98
C GLY A 33 7.78 2.54 1.96
N THR A 34 6.97 2.04 2.89
CA THR A 34 6.33 2.81 3.95
C THR A 34 7.12 2.75 5.25
N TRP A 35 7.90 1.69 5.49
CA TRP A 35 8.72 1.51 6.70
C TRP A 35 10.15 1.02 6.43
N PRO A 36 11.18 1.53 7.12
CA PRO A 36 11.13 2.68 8.01
C PRO A 36 11.05 4.00 7.21
N ALA A 37 10.31 4.97 7.74
CA ALA A 37 10.17 6.30 7.14
C ALA A 37 11.49 7.10 7.09
N SER A 38 12.46 6.71 7.91
CA SER A 38 13.82 7.27 7.95
C SER A 38 14.71 6.82 6.78
N ALA A 39 14.37 5.71 6.09
CA ALA A 39 15.11 5.24 4.92
C ALA A 39 14.47 5.76 3.61
N PRO A 40 15.23 5.97 2.52
CA PRO A 40 14.66 6.28 1.22
C PRO A 40 13.58 5.27 0.81
N ALA A 41 12.46 5.74 0.24
CA ALA A 41 11.33 4.86 -0.11
C ALA A 41 11.72 3.70 -1.05
N ALA A 42 12.76 3.86 -1.86
CA ALA A 42 13.26 2.83 -2.78
C ALA A 42 13.94 1.63 -2.09
N ILE A 43 14.32 1.76 -0.81
CA ILE A 43 14.94 0.67 -0.03
C ILE A 43 14.17 0.37 1.28
N ALA A 44 13.09 1.09 1.55
CA ALA A 44 12.17 0.81 2.63
C ALA A 44 11.21 -0.31 2.21
N ALA A 45 10.65 -1.03 3.18
CA ALA A 45 9.68 -2.08 2.96
C ALA A 45 8.26 -1.50 2.78
N PRO A 46 7.52 -1.88 1.71
CA PRO A 46 6.11 -1.53 1.54
C PRO A 46 5.23 -2.52 2.31
N ILE A 47 5.03 -2.26 3.60
CA ILE A 47 4.28 -3.16 4.52
C ILE A 47 2.92 -2.59 4.96
N ASP A 48 2.64 -1.33 4.64
CA ASP A 48 1.32 -0.73 4.83
C ASP A 48 0.50 -0.88 3.54
N HIS A 49 -0.69 -1.46 3.64
CA HIS A 49 -1.51 -1.82 2.50
C HIS A 49 -2.91 -1.21 2.55
N VAL A 50 -3.51 -1.02 1.37
CA VAL A 50 -4.93 -0.70 1.19
C VAL A 50 -5.50 -1.68 0.17
N PHE A 51 -6.19 -2.72 0.66
CA PHE A 51 -6.86 -3.71 -0.18
C PHE A 51 -8.30 -3.33 -0.45
N VAL A 52 -8.69 -3.27 -1.73
CA VAL A 52 -10.06 -2.95 -2.17
C VAL A 52 -10.61 -4.01 -3.14
N PRO A 53 -11.91 -4.37 -3.06
CA PRO A 53 -12.52 -5.26 -4.03
C PRO A 53 -12.43 -4.70 -5.45
N ARG A 54 -11.78 -5.43 -6.37
CA ARG A 54 -11.56 -5.00 -7.76
C ARG A 54 -12.88 -4.71 -8.49
N ALA A 55 -13.92 -5.45 -8.15
CA ALA A 55 -15.24 -5.36 -8.76
C ALA A 55 -16.02 -4.08 -8.38
N SER A 56 -15.71 -3.46 -7.23
CA SER A 56 -16.48 -2.34 -6.70
C SER A 56 -15.76 -0.99 -6.78
N TRP A 57 -14.43 -1.00 -6.88
CA TRP A 57 -13.62 0.22 -6.79
C TRP A 57 -12.68 0.39 -7.99
N LEU A 58 -12.41 1.65 -8.30
CA LEU A 58 -11.32 2.08 -9.17
C LEU A 58 -10.28 2.83 -8.33
N VAL A 59 -9.02 2.43 -8.44
CA VAL A 59 -7.88 3.12 -7.85
C VAL A 59 -7.50 4.29 -8.76
N LEU A 60 -7.61 5.52 -8.25
CA LEU A 60 -7.26 6.74 -8.98
C LEU A 60 -5.81 7.16 -8.75
N GLY A 61 -5.16 6.60 -7.73
CA GLY A 61 -3.76 6.85 -7.40
C GLY A 61 -3.50 6.77 -5.90
N THR A 62 -2.22 6.72 -5.54
CA THR A 62 -1.76 6.65 -4.16
C THR A 62 -0.67 7.68 -3.87
N ALA A 63 -0.41 7.93 -2.59
CA ALA A 63 0.74 8.68 -2.12
C ALA A 63 1.19 8.15 -0.75
N ALA A 64 2.50 7.97 -0.58
CA ALA A 64 3.12 7.76 0.72
C ALA A 64 3.61 9.11 1.27
N ARG A 65 3.26 9.45 2.51
CA ARG A 65 3.60 10.73 3.15
C ARG A 65 4.31 10.50 4.47
N VAL A 66 5.44 11.17 4.68
CA VAL A 66 6.07 11.22 6.00
C VAL A 66 5.13 11.95 6.96
N VAL A 67 4.95 11.38 8.16
CA VAL A 67 4.14 11.97 9.23
C VAL A 67 5.04 12.16 10.44
N ASP A 68 5.08 13.38 10.98
CA ASP A 68 5.91 13.68 12.14
C ASP A 68 5.52 12.81 13.33
N GLY A 69 6.52 12.20 13.98
CA GLY A 69 6.33 11.31 15.12
C GLY A 69 5.96 9.87 14.78
N SER A 70 5.86 9.52 13.49
CA SER A 70 5.71 8.12 13.04
C SER A 70 6.99 7.61 12.38
N ASP A 71 7.29 6.33 12.60
CA ASP A 71 8.31 5.58 11.88
C ASP A 71 7.79 4.97 10.56
N HIS A 72 6.51 5.17 10.24
CA HIS A 72 5.90 4.81 8.97
C HIS A 72 5.58 6.06 8.13
N ARG A 73 5.51 5.87 6.81
CA ARG A 73 4.84 6.81 5.90
C ARG A 73 3.36 6.45 5.84
N ALA A 74 2.47 7.41 6.01
CA ALA A 74 1.06 7.22 5.79
C ALA A 74 0.79 6.92 4.30
N LEU A 75 0.18 5.77 4.03
CA LEU A 75 -0.32 5.41 2.70
C LEU A 75 -1.72 5.98 2.49
N VAL A 76 -1.85 6.90 1.53
CA VAL A 76 -3.13 7.49 1.13
C VAL A 76 -3.55 6.92 -0.22
N ALA A 77 -4.75 6.34 -0.30
CA ALA A 77 -5.35 5.86 -1.54
C ALA A 77 -6.54 6.73 -1.93
N ARG A 78 -6.59 7.15 -3.20
CA ARG A 78 -7.74 7.85 -3.78
C ARG A 78 -8.55 6.85 -4.59
N LEU A 79 -9.80 6.66 -4.19
CA LEU A 79 -10.68 5.63 -4.74
C LEU A 79 -11.94 6.27 -5.32
N ARG A 80 -12.50 5.63 -6.35
CA ARG A 80 -13.84 5.93 -6.87
C ARG A 80 -14.67 4.66 -6.88
N HIS A 81 -15.87 4.73 -6.31
CA HIS A 81 -16.83 3.65 -6.42
C HIS A 81 -17.27 3.51 -7.88
N ARG A 82 -17.39 2.29 -8.37
CA ARG A 82 -17.86 2.01 -9.74
C ARG A 82 -19.34 2.32 -9.91
#